data_AF-A0A9W8PK92-F1
#
_entry.id   AF-A0A9W8PK92-F1
#
_cell.length_a   1.000
_cell.length_b   1.000
_cell.length_c   1.000
_cell.angle_alpha   90.00
_cell.angle_beta   90.00
_cell.angle_gamma   90.00
#
_symmetry.space_group_name_H-M   'P 1'
#
loop_
_entity.id
_entity.type
_entity.pdbx_description
1 polymer ?
#
loop_
_entity_poly.entity_id
_entity_poly.type
_entity_poly.pdbx_seq_one_letter_code
_entity_poly.pdbx_strand_id
1 'polypeptide(L)'
;MADERAKMTSQEGADGPLRIRPLASSTSEPGPHLLSLPERLDLLRDNAEVQRITPLITSLAYKNDKDIKELLRHFDISIKMIVERCPPQWYEDDTLWNIVQECCIRAVPHGGLDSSMYFIANYPRSRDEYDEEKFERFAKKMESARKIWARFWAVSLNRCRGGPTLFVSPTPFSRREPGMPLRDPPKYLFRVYDSKSKGINSPKIIASIRHSTMESPIPKINILFGNTKQPPTDKEKELASKKLHSHLIGPNLHDEADKAEILQHDNLVSWSSSLLYAIQYANVRFCKSGEDVAICAVDTTQFPKGQFVRDKDLLEYFSHGNLTPEEDAFSKLRLSTVRDNNGEYLSQGMLQVEGRSCTLSLKALKEAGLWDLYPEFDINVATLDAPVRSECEKWVNLLRGFWGAQSATTKEHIELARNIATSCFDPFSETDITLLLLAFHNRDLVREGSTSFMPDEPIEVSRWWDLTCSMKKLRAADPLDNLFVLKPNDVTSGAERPVPQDERILL
;
A
#
# COMPACT_ATOMS: atom_id res chain seq x y z
N MET A 1 -22.37 40.10 -36.51
CA MET A 1 -23.68 39.45 -36.57
C MET A 1 -23.99 38.98 -35.15
N ALA A 2 -24.36 39.85 -34.21
CA ALA A 2 -25.59 40.64 -34.10
C ALA A 2 -26.84 39.73 -34.03
N ASP A 3 -27.47 39.74 -32.83
CA ASP A 3 -28.87 39.44 -32.48
C ASP A 3 -29.49 38.13 -32.98
N GLU A 4 -30.34 37.37 -32.28
CA GLU A 4 -31.42 37.63 -31.32
C GLU A 4 -31.83 36.20 -30.87
N ARG A 5 -32.20 35.84 -29.64
CA ARG A 5 -33.48 36.18 -28.99
C ARG A 5 -33.51 35.55 -27.60
N ALA A 6 -33.74 36.39 -26.61
CA ALA A 6 -34.28 36.05 -25.30
C ALA A 6 -35.74 36.48 -25.20
N LYS A 7 -36.46 35.91 -24.21
CA LYS A 7 -37.82 36.17 -23.66
C LYS A 7 -38.68 34.92 -23.80
N MET A 8 -39.44 34.44 -22.82
CA MET A 8 -39.94 34.88 -21.49
C MET A 8 -40.61 33.59 -20.95
N THR A 9 -40.75 33.25 -19.67
CA THR A 9 -41.20 34.00 -18.50
C THR A 9 -40.98 33.13 -17.24
N SER A 10 -40.75 33.85 -16.14
CA SER A 10 -40.73 33.46 -14.73
C SER A 10 -42.01 32.78 -14.21
N GLN A 11 -41.84 31.86 -13.26
CA GLN A 11 -42.75 31.73 -12.12
C GLN A 11 -41.94 31.49 -10.84
N GLU A 12 -42.10 32.43 -9.90
CA GLU A 12 -41.61 32.37 -8.53
C GLU A 12 -42.41 31.33 -7.74
N GLY A 13 -41.71 30.58 -6.89
CA GLY A 13 -42.27 29.72 -5.86
C GLY A 13 -41.26 29.63 -4.71
N ALA A 14 -41.47 30.46 -3.70
CA ALA A 14 -40.70 30.46 -2.47
C ALA A 14 -41.01 29.21 -1.63
N ASP A 15 -39.98 28.46 -1.22
CA ASP A 15 -39.99 27.79 0.09
C ASP A 15 -38.58 27.42 0.58
N GLY A 16 -38.26 27.90 1.78
CA GLY A 16 -37.31 27.36 2.77
C GLY A 16 -35.85 27.01 2.40
N PRO A 17 -34.83 27.59 3.07
CA PRO A 17 -33.48 27.02 3.04
C PRO A 17 -33.50 25.66 3.76
N LEU A 18 -33.13 24.60 3.03
CA LEU A 18 -32.85 23.29 3.59
C LEU A 18 -31.75 23.43 4.66
N ARG A 19 -32.18 23.46 5.92
CA ARG A 19 -31.33 23.30 7.09
C ARG A 19 -30.57 21.98 6.94
N ILE A 20 -29.30 22.08 6.58
CA ILE A 20 -28.31 21.04 6.84
C ILE A 20 -28.30 20.84 8.36
N ARG A 21 -28.82 19.70 8.81
CA ARG A 21 -28.67 19.28 10.21
C ARG A 21 -27.18 19.02 10.45
N PRO A 22 -26.58 19.59 11.50
CA PRO A 22 -25.25 19.16 11.94
C PRO A 22 -25.36 17.70 12.38
N LEU A 23 -24.52 16.81 11.85
CA LEU A 23 -24.29 15.53 12.50
C LEU A 23 -23.62 15.84 13.84
N ALA A 24 -24.38 15.64 14.91
CA ALA A 24 -23.98 15.94 16.26
C ALA A 24 -22.76 15.12 16.67
N SER A 25 -21.87 15.80 17.38
CA SER A 25 -20.85 15.26 18.26
C SER A 25 -21.39 14.19 19.22
N SER A 26 -20.62 13.11 19.36
CA SER A 26 -20.36 12.38 20.60
C SER A 26 -21.41 12.51 21.71
N THR A 27 -22.29 11.52 21.81
CA THR A 27 -22.84 11.09 23.09
C THR A 27 -22.69 9.58 23.20
N SER A 28 -22.16 9.16 24.35
CA SER A 28 -21.84 7.80 24.77
C SER A 28 -22.87 6.74 24.37
N GLU A 29 -22.50 5.80 23.51
CA GLU A 29 -23.25 4.55 23.34
C GLU A 29 -23.02 3.62 24.53
N PRO A 30 -24.07 2.94 25.04
CA PRO A 30 -23.92 1.87 26.02
C PRO A 30 -23.22 0.67 25.37
N GLY A 31 -22.21 0.12 26.05
CA GLY A 31 -21.32 -0.91 25.50
C GLY A 31 -22.05 -2.13 24.91
N PRO A 32 -21.47 -2.81 23.91
CA PRO A 32 -22.13 -3.91 23.24
C PRO A 32 -22.30 -5.07 24.20
N HIS A 33 -23.54 -5.45 24.50
CA HIS A 33 -23.83 -6.78 25.02
C HIS A 33 -23.27 -7.80 24.02
N LEU A 34 -22.15 -8.44 24.38
CA LEU A 34 -21.56 -9.52 23.60
C LEU A 34 -22.52 -10.71 23.64
N LEU A 35 -23.37 -10.81 22.62
CA LEU A 35 -24.22 -11.98 22.38
C LEU A 35 -23.38 -13.26 22.41
N SER A 36 -23.93 -14.32 22.98
CA SER A 36 -23.29 -15.62 22.99
C SER A 36 -23.18 -16.19 21.56
N LEU A 37 -22.20 -17.08 21.32
CA LEU A 37 -22.02 -17.71 20.00
C LEU A 37 -23.32 -18.39 19.48
N PRO A 38 -24.10 -19.12 20.31
CA PRO A 38 -25.37 -19.71 19.88
C PRO A 38 -26.40 -18.66 19.41
N GLU A 39 -26.59 -17.57 20.17
CA GLU A 39 -27.53 -16.50 19.81
C GLU A 39 -27.12 -15.79 18.51
N ARG A 40 -25.81 -15.60 18.29
CA ARG A 40 -25.29 -15.06 17.03
C ARG A 40 -25.49 -16.02 15.85
N LEU A 41 -25.35 -17.33 16.07
CA LEU A 41 -25.56 -18.32 15.03
C LEU A 41 -27.03 -18.38 14.57
N ASP A 42 -27.97 -18.20 15.48
CA ASP A 42 -29.39 -18.10 15.13
C ASP A 42 -29.69 -16.81 14.36
N LEU A 43 -29.09 -15.67 14.74
CA LEU A 43 -29.19 -14.42 13.96
C LEU A 43 -28.60 -14.55 12.55
N LEU A 44 -27.47 -15.25 12.39
CA LEU A 44 -26.86 -15.50 11.08
C LEU A 44 -27.70 -16.45 10.21
N ARG A 45 -28.46 -17.36 10.82
CA ARG A 45 -29.37 -18.26 10.11
C ARG A 45 -30.49 -17.48 9.44
N ASP A 46 -31.03 -16.48 10.14
CA ASP A 46 -32.18 -15.70 9.70
C ASP A 46 -31.79 -14.45 8.87
N ASN A 47 -30.48 -14.16 8.76
CA ASN A 47 -29.99 -13.04 7.97
C ASN A 47 -30.07 -13.34 6.46
N ALA A 48 -30.97 -12.65 5.76
CA ALA A 48 -31.23 -12.82 4.33
C ALA A 48 -29.99 -12.60 3.44
N GLU A 49 -29.13 -11.63 3.78
CA GLU A 49 -27.90 -11.36 3.03
C GLU A 49 -26.89 -12.50 3.18
N VAL A 50 -26.76 -13.04 4.40
CA VAL A 50 -25.90 -14.20 4.67
C VAL A 50 -26.35 -15.42 3.87
N GLN A 51 -27.66 -15.70 3.84
CA GLN A 51 -28.23 -16.81 3.07
C GLN A 51 -28.08 -16.62 1.55
N ARG A 52 -28.06 -15.37 1.08
CA ARG A 52 -27.91 -15.02 -0.34
C ARG A 52 -26.46 -15.10 -0.83
N ILE A 53 -25.51 -14.59 -0.04
CA ILE A 53 -24.10 -14.42 -0.47
C ILE A 53 -23.26 -15.67 -0.24
N THR A 54 -23.52 -16.45 0.81
CA THR A 54 -22.73 -17.65 1.13
C THR A 54 -22.72 -18.69 -0.02
N PRO A 55 -23.85 -18.98 -0.70
CA PRO A 55 -23.86 -19.84 -1.88
C PRO A 55 -23.04 -19.27 -3.04
N LEU A 56 -23.04 -17.94 -3.24
CA LEU A 56 -22.25 -17.27 -4.28
C LEU A 56 -20.75 -17.46 -4.03
N ILE A 57 -20.28 -17.24 -2.80
CA ILE A 57 -18.88 -17.49 -2.41
C ILE A 57 -18.50 -18.95 -2.66
N THR A 58 -19.37 -19.88 -2.27
CA THR A 58 -19.13 -21.31 -2.48
C THR A 58 -19.08 -21.67 -3.97
N SER A 59 -19.86 -20.99 -4.81
CA SER A 59 -19.86 -21.18 -6.27
C SER A 59 -18.57 -20.69 -6.94
N LEU A 60 -17.79 -19.81 -6.29
CA LEU A 60 -16.49 -19.36 -6.78
C LEU A 60 -15.43 -20.47 -6.70
N ALA A 61 -15.65 -21.50 -5.88
CA ALA A 61 -14.75 -22.65 -5.76
C ALA A 61 -14.51 -23.31 -7.12
N TYR A 62 -13.24 -23.58 -7.43
CA TYR A 62 -12.88 -24.33 -8.62
C TYR A 62 -13.56 -25.69 -8.63
N LYS A 63 -14.04 -26.12 -9.81
CA LYS A 63 -14.76 -27.40 -9.98
C LYS A 63 -14.01 -28.55 -9.28
N ASN A 64 -14.60 -29.04 -8.19
CA ASN A 64 -14.23 -30.25 -7.46
C ASN A 64 -12.90 -30.27 -6.70
N ASP A 65 -12.32 -29.12 -6.33
CA ASP A 65 -11.22 -29.14 -5.36
C ASP A 65 -11.73 -29.54 -3.97
N LYS A 66 -11.33 -30.73 -3.51
CA LYS A 66 -11.77 -31.30 -2.22
C LYS A 66 -11.23 -30.50 -1.04
N ASP A 67 -9.98 -30.03 -1.11
CA ASP A 67 -9.34 -29.30 -0.02
C ASP A 67 -10.00 -27.94 0.19
N ILE A 68 -10.33 -27.23 -0.91
CA ILE A 68 -11.08 -25.96 -0.85
C ILE A 68 -12.48 -26.16 -0.25
N LYS A 69 -13.19 -27.22 -0.65
CA LYS A 69 -14.54 -27.52 -0.11
C LYS A 69 -14.49 -27.81 1.40
N GLU A 70 -13.47 -28.54 1.86
CA GLU A 70 -13.27 -28.81 3.29
C GLU A 70 -12.96 -27.53 4.07
N LEU A 71 -12.09 -26.66 3.54
CA LEU A 71 -11.76 -25.37 4.15
C LEU A 71 -12.98 -24.43 4.21
N LEU A 72 -13.75 -24.32 3.12
CA LEU A 72 -14.99 -23.52 3.10
C LEU A 72 -15.99 -24.02 4.16
N ARG A 73 -16.14 -25.34 4.32
CA ARG A 73 -17.01 -25.91 5.36
C ARG A 73 -16.47 -25.63 6.76
N HIS A 74 -15.16 -25.73 6.96
CA HIS A 74 -14.54 -25.46 8.27
C HIS A 74 -14.72 -23.99 8.69
N PHE A 75 -14.61 -23.06 7.75
CA PHE A 75 -14.71 -21.63 8.00
C PHE A 75 -16.10 -21.02 7.75
N ASP A 76 -17.14 -21.83 7.56
CA ASP A 76 -18.50 -21.36 7.24
C ASP A 76 -18.99 -20.28 8.22
N ILE A 77 -18.84 -20.51 9.53
CA ILE A 77 -19.23 -19.54 10.56
C ILE A 77 -18.41 -18.25 10.44
N SER A 78 -17.09 -18.35 10.29
CA SER A 78 -16.21 -17.18 10.14
C SER A 78 -16.54 -16.37 8.90
N ILE A 79 -16.88 -17.03 7.78
CA ILE A 79 -17.29 -16.37 6.53
C ILE A 79 -18.64 -15.67 6.72
N LYS A 80 -19.62 -16.31 7.37
CA LYS A 80 -20.91 -15.68 7.68
C LYS A 80 -20.76 -14.45 8.57
N MET A 81 -19.87 -14.50 9.55
CA MET A 81 -19.52 -13.34 10.38
C MET A 81 -18.82 -12.21 9.60
N ILE A 82 -18.10 -12.53 8.52
CA ILE A 82 -17.56 -11.50 7.62
C ILE A 82 -18.70 -10.87 6.82
N VAL A 83 -19.58 -11.69 6.24
CA VAL A 83 -20.76 -11.21 5.49
C VAL A 83 -21.61 -10.26 6.33
N GLU A 84 -21.87 -10.60 7.60
CA GLU A 84 -22.64 -9.76 8.53
C GLU A 84 -21.98 -8.40 8.81
N ARG A 85 -20.64 -8.35 8.86
CA ARG A 85 -19.88 -7.12 9.18
C ARG A 85 -19.68 -6.21 7.97
N CYS A 86 -19.80 -6.74 6.76
CA CYS A 86 -19.70 -5.95 5.55
C CYS A 86 -21.04 -5.24 5.30
N PRO A 87 -21.11 -3.90 5.40
CA PRO A 87 -22.36 -3.19 5.16
C PRO A 87 -22.80 -3.40 3.69
N PRO A 88 -24.12 -3.55 3.44
CA PRO A 88 -24.63 -3.63 2.08
C PRO A 88 -24.28 -2.34 1.32
N GLN A 89 -23.61 -2.49 0.18
CA GLN A 89 -23.33 -1.37 -0.71
C GLN A 89 -24.47 -1.21 -1.73
N TRP A 90 -24.48 -0.08 -2.45
CA TRP A 90 -25.60 0.32 -3.30
C TRP A 90 -25.81 -0.63 -4.49
N TYR A 91 -24.81 -1.44 -4.83
CA TYR A 91 -24.88 -2.48 -5.85
C TYR A 91 -24.52 -3.87 -5.29
N GLU A 92 -25.19 -4.92 -5.77
CA GLU A 92 -24.95 -6.30 -5.33
C GLU A 92 -23.53 -6.79 -5.63
N ASP A 93 -23.02 -6.45 -6.83
CA ASP A 93 -21.65 -6.78 -7.23
C ASP A 93 -20.63 -6.15 -6.26
N ASP A 94 -20.94 -4.95 -5.74
CA ASP A 94 -20.08 -4.25 -4.78
C ASP A 94 -20.02 -4.94 -3.42
N THR A 95 -21.13 -5.53 -2.98
CA THR A 95 -21.17 -6.23 -1.69
C THR A 95 -20.37 -7.53 -1.75
N LEU A 96 -20.48 -8.30 -2.85
CA LEU A 96 -19.77 -9.58 -2.99
C LEU A 96 -18.25 -9.40 -3.00
N TRP A 97 -17.72 -8.48 -3.81
CA TRP A 97 -16.25 -8.35 -3.92
C TRP A 97 -15.62 -7.84 -2.62
N ASN A 98 -16.29 -6.96 -1.88
CA ASN A 98 -15.83 -6.50 -0.57
C ASN A 98 -15.71 -7.65 0.44
N ILE A 99 -16.72 -8.52 0.49
CA ILE A 99 -16.70 -9.72 1.36
C ILE A 99 -15.55 -10.65 0.95
N VAL A 100 -15.40 -10.90 -0.35
CA VAL A 100 -14.30 -11.75 -0.86
C VAL A 100 -12.93 -11.10 -0.58
N GLN A 101 -12.84 -9.77 -0.59
CA GLN A 101 -11.62 -9.05 -0.22
C GLN A 101 -11.27 -9.24 1.25
N GLU A 102 -12.23 -9.08 2.16
CA GLU A 102 -12.05 -9.33 3.59
C GLU A 102 -11.65 -10.79 3.87
N CYS A 103 -12.26 -11.75 3.18
CA CYS A 103 -11.86 -13.14 3.25
C CYS A 103 -10.42 -13.34 2.77
N CYS A 104 -10.02 -12.69 1.68
CA CYS A 104 -8.66 -12.75 1.16
C CYS A 104 -7.62 -12.19 2.15
N ILE A 105 -7.93 -11.07 2.81
CA ILE A 105 -7.06 -10.45 3.82
C ILE A 105 -6.92 -11.36 5.05
N ARG A 106 -8.00 -12.02 5.48
CA ARG A 106 -8.00 -12.90 6.66
C ARG A 106 -7.48 -14.32 6.39
N ALA A 107 -7.27 -14.70 5.14
CA ALA A 107 -6.76 -16.02 4.74
C ALA A 107 -5.23 -16.17 4.82
N VAL A 108 -4.54 -15.18 5.40
CA VAL A 108 -3.09 -15.19 5.66
C VAL A 108 -2.74 -15.92 6.97
N PRO A 109 -1.47 -16.29 7.21
CA PRO A 109 -1.05 -16.89 8.48
C PRO A 109 -1.46 -16.04 9.69
N HIS A 110 -1.99 -16.69 10.73
CA HIS A 110 -2.56 -16.06 11.94
C HIS A 110 -3.83 -15.23 11.71
N GLY A 111 -4.35 -15.15 10.48
CA GLY A 111 -5.63 -14.51 10.18
C GLY A 111 -6.83 -15.36 10.59
N GLY A 112 -8.02 -14.74 10.63
CA GLY A 112 -9.27 -15.41 11.04
C GLY A 112 -9.75 -16.53 10.10
N LEU A 113 -9.12 -16.66 8.92
CA LEU A 113 -9.33 -17.74 7.95
C LEU A 113 -8.01 -18.47 7.64
N ASP A 114 -7.04 -18.47 8.56
CA ASP A 114 -5.77 -19.17 8.38
C ASP A 114 -6.01 -20.68 8.23
N SER A 115 -5.75 -21.22 7.04
CA SER A 115 -5.86 -22.66 6.75
C SER A 115 -5.08 -23.56 7.73
N SER A 116 -4.03 -23.06 8.39
CA SER A 116 -3.31 -23.80 9.44
C SER A 116 -4.23 -24.21 10.58
N MET A 117 -5.22 -23.38 10.93
CA MET A 117 -6.20 -23.66 11.97
C MET A 117 -7.06 -24.89 11.63
N TYR A 118 -7.37 -25.08 10.34
CA TYR A 118 -8.03 -26.31 9.89
C TYR A 118 -7.16 -27.54 10.15
N PHE A 119 -5.87 -27.48 9.84
CA PHE A 119 -4.97 -28.61 10.07
C PHE A 119 -4.73 -28.86 11.56
N ILE A 120 -4.53 -27.82 12.37
CA ILE A 120 -4.36 -27.93 13.82
C ILE A 120 -5.61 -28.55 14.47
N ALA A 121 -6.81 -28.15 14.04
CA ALA A 121 -8.06 -28.66 14.61
C ALA A 121 -8.40 -30.10 14.17
N ASN A 122 -8.06 -30.49 12.94
CA ASN A 122 -8.46 -31.78 12.37
C ASN A 122 -7.35 -32.85 12.40
N TYR A 123 -6.11 -32.46 12.72
CA TYR A 123 -4.99 -33.37 12.89
C TYR A 123 -4.42 -33.16 14.30
N PRO A 124 -4.88 -33.94 15.29
CA PRO A 124 -4.29 -33.87 16.61
C PRO A 124 -2.89 -34.51 16.55
N ARG A 125 -1.95 -33.98 17.37
CA ARG A 125 -0.90 -34.67 18.16
C ARG A 125 0.52 -34.12 18.02
N SER A 126 1.29 -34.30 19.10
CA SER A 126 2.59 -33.68 19.37
C SER A 126 3.66 -34.16 18.39
N ARG A 127 4.77 -33.39 18.31
CA ARG A 127 5.98 -33.74 17.57
C ARG A 127 6.52 -35.14 17.90
N ASP A 128 6.13 -35.70 19.06
CA ASP A 128 6.64 -36.96 19.60
C ASP A 128 5.90 -38.21 19.05
N GLU A 129 4.75 -38.05 18.39
CA GLU A 129 3.98 -39.17 17.82
C GLU A 129 4.26 -39.43 16.33
N TYR A 130 4.93 -38.51 15.65
CA TYR A 130 5.33 -38.66 14.26
C TYR A 130 6.82 -38.98 14.17
N ASP A 131 7.15 -39.99 13.37
CA ASP A 131 8.50 -40.03 12.80
C ASP A 131 8.74 -38.77 11.95
N GLU A 132 10.02 -38.38 11.82
CA GLU A 132 10.43 -37.15 11.14
C GLU A 132 9.88 -37.06 9.70
N GLU A 133 9.75 -38.21 9.03
CA GLU A 133 9.24 -38.30 7.66
C GLU A 133 7.75 -37.97 7.57
N LYS A 134 6.92 -38.46 8.50
CA LYS A 134 5.48 -38.12 8.54
C LYS A 134 5.26 -36.66 8.91
N PHE A 135 6.05 -36.11 9.83
CA PHE A 135 5.97 -34.69 10.18
C PHE A 135 6.30 -33.82 8.96
N GLU A 136 7.35 -34.15 8.22
CA GLU A 136 7.74 -33.43 7.00
C GLU A 136 6.65 -33.51 5.92
N ARG A 137 6.02 -34.68 5.72
CA ARG A 137 4.88 -34.82 4.81
C ARG A 137 3.68 -33.97 5.25
N PHE A 138 3.42 -33.90 6.55
CA PHE A 138 2.35 -33.06 7.10
C PHE A 138 2.65 -31.57 6.89
N ALA A 139 3.86 -31.11 7.23
CA ALA A 139 4.29 -29.73 7.02
C ALA A 139 4.15 -29.30 5.55
N LYS A 140 4.58 -30.16 4.62
CA LYS A 140 4.40 -29.94 3.17
C LYS A 140 2.94 -29.86 2.76
N LYS A 141 2.07 -30.69 3.32
CA LYS A 141 0.62 -30.65 3.05
C LYS A 141 -0.01 -29.36 3.55
N MET A 142 0.30 -28.96 4.79
CA MET A 142 -0.18 -27.72 5.39
C MET A 142 0.27 -26.51 4.57
N GLU A 143 1.55 -26.47 4.16
CA GLU A 143 2.09 -25.39 3.34
C GLU A 143 1.45 -25.35 1.94
N SER A 144 1.23 -26.51 1.32
CA SER A 144 0.49 -26.60 0.05
C SER A 144 -0.93 -26.05 0.18
N ALA A 145 -1.63 -26.40 1.27
CA ALA A 145 -2.99 -25.95 1.50
C ALA A 145 -3.07 -24.43 1.76
N ARG A 146 -2.10 -23.86 2.50
CA ARG A 146 -1.96 -22.41 2.66
C ARG A 146 -1.88 -21.68 1.32
N LYS A 147 -1.01 -22.16 0.44
CA LYS A 147 -0.83 -21.58 -0.90
C LYS A 147 -2.09 -21.69 -1.76
N ILE A 148 -2.74 -22.85 -1.74
CA ILE A 148 -3.99 -23.10 -2.47
C ILE A 148 -5.11 -22.22 -1.93
N TRP A 149 -5.24 -22.09 -0.61
CA TRP A 149 -6.26 -21.29 0.05
C TRP A 149 -6.11 -19.79 -0.22
N ALA A 150 -4.90 -19.25 -0.05
CA ALA A 150 -4.61 -17.86 -0.37
C ALA A 150 -4.88 -17.55 -1.86
N ARG A 151 -4.49 -18.46 -2.76
CA ARG A 151 -4.73 -18.29 -4.20
C ARG A 151 -6.21 -18.40 -4.56
N PHE A 152 -6.98 -19.28 -3.92
CA PHE A 152 -8.42 -19.39 -4.12
C PHE A 152 -9.10 -18.04 -3.88
N TRP A 153 -8.81 -17.38 -2.76
CA TRP A 153 -9.38 -16.06 -2.47
C TRP A 153 -8.89 -14.98 -3.43
N ALA A 154 -7.60 -14.94 -3.74
CA ALA A 154 -7.06 -13.95 -4.68
C ALA A 154 -7.70 -14.07 -6.07
N VAL A 155 -7.87 -15.29 -6.61
CA VAL A 155 -8.52 -15.47 -7.91
C VAL A 155 -10.03 -15.22 -7.84
N SER A 156 -10.67 -15.59 -6.73
CA SER A 156 -12.08 -15.26 -6.49
C SER A 156 -12.30 -13.76 -6.51
N LEU A 157 -11.45 -13.00 -5.82
CA LEU A 157 -11.51 -11.53 -5.79
C LEU A 157 -11.26 -10.93 -7.18
N ASN A 158 -10.25 -11.43 -7.89
CA ASN A 158 -9.92 -10.94 -9.22
C ASN A 158 -11.10 -11.11 -10.21
N ARG A 159 -11.91 -12.17 -10.04
CA ARG A 159 -13.11 -12.44 -10.85
C ARG A 159 -14.34 -11.62 -10.47
N CYS A 160 -14.40 -11.04 -9.28
CA CYS A 160 -15.55 -10.24 -8.89
C CYS A 160 -15.57 -8.92 -9.68
N ARG A 161 -16.73 -8.52 -10.20
CA ARG A 161 -16.91 -7.21 -10.85
C ARG A 161 -16.73 -6.10 -9.80
N GLY A 162 -16.20 -4.94 -10.20
CA GLY A 162 -15.97 -3.80 -9.30
C GLY A 162 -14.76 -3.92 -8.34
N GLY A 163 -14.35 -5.15 -7.96
CA GLY A 163 -13.22 -5.35 -7.05
C GLY A 163 -11.85 -4.94 -7.62
N PRO A 164 -10.80 -4.94 -6.80
CA PRO A 164 -9.46 -4.55 -7.25
C PRO A 164 -8.93 -5.46 -8.36
N THR A 165 -7.96 -4.95 -9.11
CA THR A 165 -7.18 -5.73 -10.07
C THR A 165 -5.89 -6.18 -9.39
N LEU A 166 -5.71 -7.49 -9.23
CA LEU A 166 -4.54 -8.08 -8.58
C LEU A 166 -3.53 -8.56 -9.62
N PHE A 167 -2.24 -8.49 -9.31
CA PHE A 167 -1.14 -9.15 -10.04
C PHE A 167 -1.14 -10.68 -9.81
N VAL A 168 -2.29 -11.34 -9.95
CA VAL A 168 -2.44 -12.78 -9.74
C VAL A 168 -2.99 -13.42 -11.00
N SER A 169 -2.39 -14.54 -11.41
CA SER A 169 -2.87 -15.30 -12.56
C SER A 169 -4.33 -15.73 -12.39
N PRO A 170 -5.19 -15.50 -13.39
CA PRO A 170 -6.57 -15.98 -13.35
C PRO A 170 -6.68 -17.51 -13.48
N THR A 171 -5.59 -18.20 -13.85
CA THR A 171 -5.55 -19.66 -14.02
C THR A 171 -5.59 -20.38 -12.66
N PRO A 172 -6.28 -21.54 -12.59
CA PRO A 172 -6.20 -22.42 -11.42
C PRO A 172 -4.72 -22.77 -11.15
N PHE A 173 -4.36 -22.91 -9.87
CA PHE A 173 -3.01 -23.32 -9.50
C PHE A 173 -2.64 -24.65 -10.18
N SER A 174 -1.69 -24.63 -11.11
CA SER A 174 -0.98 -25.85 -11.49
C SER A 174 0.18 -26.00 -10.53
N ARG A 175 0.37 -27.19 -9.94
CA ARG A 175 1.54 -27.50 -9.08
C ARG A 175 2.90 -27.28 -9.78
N ARG A 176 2.88 -27.04 -11.10
CA ARG A 176 4.05 -26.85 -11.96
C ARG A 176 4.18 -25.44 -12.55
N GLU A 177 3.28 -24.50 -12.25
CA GLU A 177 3.49 -23.11 -12.68
C GLU A 177 4.59 -22.49 -11.81
N PRO A 178 5.75 -22.08 -12.39
CA PRO A 178 6.64 -21.16 -11.71
C PRO A 178 5.87 -19.84 -11.61
N GLY A 179 5.16 -19.65 -10.50
CA GLY A 179 4.60 -18.35 -10.18
C GLY A 179 5.74 -17.35 -10.16
N MET A 180 5.53 -16.18 -10.77
CA MET A 180 6.40 -15.04 -10.53
C MET A 180 6.47 -14.86 -9.00
N PRO A 181 7.66 -14.96 -8.37
CA PRO A 181 7.78 -14.79 -6.94
C PRO A 181 7.60 -13.30 -6.65
N LEU A 182 6.35 -12.85 -6.64
CA LEU A 182 6.01 -11.49 -6.24
C LEU A 182 6.45 -11.34 -4.80
N ARG A 183 7.46 -10.50 -4.58
CA ARG A 183 7.93 -10.20 -3.25
C ARG A 183 6.80 -9.46 -2.52
N ASP A 184 6.64 -9.78 -1.25
CA ASP A 184 5.71 -9.02 -0.42
C ASP A 184 6.18 -7.56 -0.35
N PRO A 185 5.27 -6.58 -0.53
CA PRO A 185 5.62 -5.19 -0.34
C PRO A 185 5.97 -4.93 1.13
N PRO A 186 6.75 -3.88 1.43
CA PRO A 186 6.89 -3.40 2.80
C PRO A 186 5.52 -3.01 3.37
N LYS A 187 5.44 -2.95 4.70
CA LYS A 187 4.17 -2.69 5.40
C LYS A 187 3.52 -1.37 4.95
N TYR A 188 4.31 -0.33 4.71
CA TYR A 188 3.79 0.96 4.28
C TYR A 188 4.20 1.29 2.86
N LEU A 189 3.25 1.83 2.09
CA LEU A 189 3.49 2.46 0.80
C LEU A 189 2.86 3.86 0.78
N PHE A 190 3.49 4.77 0.05
CA PHE A 190 3.18 6.19 0.03
C PHE A 190 2.89 6.66 -1.39
N ARG A 191 1.87 7.50 -1.54
CA ARG A 191 1.54 8.16 -2.81
C ARG A 191 1.35 9.64 -2.58
N VAL A 192 2.09 10.43 -3.36
CA VAL A 192 2.02 11.89 -3.33
C VAL A 192 1.08 12.37 -4.43
N TYR A 193 0.18 13.28 -4.11
CA TYR A 193 -0.71 13.87 -5.10
C TYR A 193 -1.16 15.29 -4.76
N ASP A 194 -1.53 16.02 -5.80
CA ASP A 194 -2.10 17.37 -5.76
C ASP A 194 -3.24 17.46 -6.80
N SER A 195 -3.78 18.66 -7.02
CA SER A 195 -4.86 18.90 -8.00
C SER A 195 -4.47 18.55 -9.45
N LYS A 196 -3.16 18.47 -9.76
CA LYS A 196 -2.61 18.18 -11.09
C LYS A 196 -2.24 16.71 -11.26
N SER A 197 -2.36 15.90 -10.22
CA SER A 197 -2.12 14.46 -10.30
C SER A 197 -3.17 13.76 -11.16
N LYS A 198 -2.68 12.85 -12.02
CA LYS A 198 -3.53 12.04 -12.90
C LYS A 198 -4.32 10.99 -12.11
N GLY A 199 -5.44 10.56 -12.68
CA GLY A 199 -6.34 9.57 -12.07
C GLY A 199 -7.18 10.14 -10.93
N ILE A 200 -7.84 9.25 -10.19
CA ILE A 200 -8.62 9.63 -9.00
C ILE A 200 -7.69 9.55 -7.80
N ASN A 201 -7.58 10.63 -7.04
CA ASN A 201 -6.82 10.66 -5.81
C ASN A 201 -7.69 11.26 -4.70
N SER A 202 -8.20 10.41 -3.81
CA SER A 202 -9.07 10.81 -2.71
C SER A 202 -8.80 9.96 -1.46
N PRO A 203 -9.25 10.39 -0.27
CA PRO A 203 -9.14 9.60 0.96
C PRO A 203 -9.87 8.25 0.91
N LYS A 204 -10.80 8.06 -0.03
CA LYS A 204 -11.58 6.82 -0.17
C LYS A 204 -11.07 5.91 -1.27
N ILE A 205 -10.66 6.50 -2.38
CA ILE A 205 -10.33 5.81 -3.63
C ILE A 205 -9.08 6.43 -4.23
N ILE A 206 -8.13 5.57 -4.61
CA ILE A 206 -7.03 5.88 -5.53
C ILE A 206 -7.24 5.06 -6.79
N ALA A 207 -7.25 5.69 -7.97
CA ALA A 207 -7.46 4.98 -9.22
C ALA A 207 -6.59 5.52 -10.35
N SER A 208 -6.24 4.66 -11.29
CA SER A 208 -5.47 5.03 -12.48
C SER A 208 -6.24 6.01 -13.37
N ILE A 209 -5.52 6.66 -14.28
CA ILE A 209 -6.12 7.56 -15.28
C ILE A 209 -7.16 6.85 -16.15
N ARG A 210 -6.90 5.61 -16.57
CA ARG A 210 -7.87 4.79 -17.31
C ARG A 210 -9.20 4.65 -16.57
N HIS A 211 -9.16 4.48 -15.24
CA HIS A 211 -10.38 4.36 -14.45
C HIS A 211 -11.14 5.69 -14.40
N SER A 212 -10.44 6.82 -14.41
CA SER A 212 -11.07 8.15 -14.37
C SER A 212 -11.72 8.59 -15.69
N THR A 213 -11.27 8.05 -16.83
CA THR A 213 -11.69 8.51 -18.16
C THR A 213 -12.75 7.64 -18.83
N MET A 214 -13.01 6.44 -18.32
CA MET A 214 -13.94 5.49 -18.96
C MET A 214 -15.34 5.51 -18.31
N GLU A 215 -16.37 5.41 -19.15
CA GLU A 215 -17.74 5.15 -18.69
C GLU A 215 -17.85 3.72 -18.11
N SER A 216 -18.66 3.59 -17.07
CA SER A 216 -18.92 2.28 -16.46
C SER A 216 -19.80 1.40 -17.36
N PRO A 217 -19.57 0.08 -17.41
CA PRO A 217 -18.61 -0.70 -16.62
C PRO A 217 -17.20 -0.72 -17.25
N ILE A 218 -16.19 -0.37 -16.45
CA ILE A 218 -14.78 -0.36 -16.88
C ILE A 218 -14.22 -1.78 -16.87
N PRO A 219 -13.76 -2.33 -18.02
CA PRO A 219 -13.17 -3.65 -18.07
C PRO A 219 -11.90 -3.73 -17.21
N LYS A 220 -11.80 -4.74 -16.34
CA LYS A 220 -10.54 -5.05 -15.64
C LYS A 220 -9.48 -5.48 -16.65
N ILE A 221 -8.32 -4.83 -16.62
CA ILE A 221 -7.15 -5.19 -17.42
C ILE A 221 -6.00 -5.48 -16.48
N ASN A 222 -5.43 -6.67 -16.56
CA ASN A 222 -4.22 -7.02 -15.85
C ASN A 222 -3.02 -6.89 -16.78
N ILE A 223 -1.99 -6.15 -16.43
CA ILE A 223 -0.78 -5.99 -17.24
C ILE A 223 -0.08 -7.32 -17.50
N LEU A 224 -0.21 -8.31 -16.61
CA LEU A 224 0.39 -9.64 -16.76
C LEU A 224 -0.41 -10.57 -17.69
N PHE A 225 -1.73 -10.38 -17.84
CA PHE A 225 -2.59 -11.36 -18.52
C PHE A 225 -3.62 -10.74 -19.50
N GLY A 226 -3.60 -9.42 -19.65
CA GLY A 226 -4.61 -8.67 -20.39
C GLY A 226 -6.01 -8.83 -19.79
N ASN A 227 -6.99 -9.03 -20.68
CA ASN A 227 -8.38 -9.37 -20.35
C ASN A 227 -8.68 -10.87 -20.53
N THR A 228 -7.66 -11.69 -20.84
CA THR A 228 -7.86 -13.09 -21.18
C THR A 228 -7.63 -13.99 -19.96
N LYS A 229 -8.19 -15.21 -20.02
CA LYS A 229 -7.97 -16.25 -19.00
C LYS A 229 -6.76 -17.15 -19.34
N GLN A 230 -5.96 -16.77 -20.35
CA GLN A 230 -4.85 -17.55 -20.86
C GLN A 230 -3.51 -16.84 -20.53
N PRO A 231 -2.39 -17.57 -20.53
CA PRO A 231 -1.07 -16.95 -20.48
C PRO A 231 -0.91 -15.95 -21.63
N PRO A 232 -0.26 -14.79 -21.41
CA PRO A 232 -0.08 -13.80 -22.45
C PRO A 232 0.80 -14.35 -23.58
N THR A 233 0.41 -14.08 -24.82
CA THR A 233 1.25 -14.25 -26.01
C THR A 233 2.46 -13.32 -25.95
N ASP A 234 3.51 -13.60 -26.72
CA ASP A 234 4.71 -12.74 -26.74
C ASP A 234 4.38 -11.31 -27.19
N LYS A 235 3.42 -11.15 -28.11
CA LYS A 235 2.91 -9.84 -28.54
C LYS A 235 2.19 -9.09 -27.41
N GLU A 236 1.43 -9.79 -26.56
CA GLU A 236 0.78 -9.19 -25.39
C GLU A 236 1.80 -8.81 -24.32
N LYS A 237 2.85 -9.61 -24.12
CA LYS A 237 3.97 -9.25 -23.23
C LYS A 237 4.72 -8.03 -23.73
N GLU A 238 4.97 -7.92 -25.03
CA GLU A 238 5.59 -6.75 -25.65
C GLU A 238 4.75 -5.49 -25.41
N LEU A 239 3.43 -5.57 -25.65
CA LEU A 239 2.51 -4.46 -25.39
C LEU A 239 2.44 -4.08 -23.90
N ALA A 240 2.47 -5.07 -23.00
CA ALA A 240 2.51 -4.86 -21.56
C ALA A 240 3.80 -4.17 -21.13
N SER A 241 4.95 -4.57 -21.70
CA SER A 241 6.24 -3.93 -21.45
C SER A 241 6.24 -2.47 -21.89
N LYS A 242 5.73 -2.16 -23.09
CA LYS A 242 5.57 -0.79 -23.60
C LYS A 242 4.74 0.09 -22.66
N LYS A 243 3.64 -0.46 -22.14
CA LYS A 243 2.78 0.22 -21.15
C LYS A 243 3.51 0.47 -19.84
N LEU A 244 4.27 -0.50 -19.34
CA LEU A 244 5.08 -0.35 -18.13
C LEU A 244 6.17 0.72 -18.32
N HIS A 245 6.93 0.64 -19.40
CA HIS A 245 7.99 1.59 -19.73
C HIS A 245 7.46 3.02 -19.80
N SER A 246 6.34 3.22 -20.50
CA SER A 246 5.72 4.54 -20.62
C SER A 246 5.16 5.08 -19.31
N HIS A 247 4.64 4.20 -18.45
CA HIS A 247 4.21 4.58 -17.10
C HIS A 247 5.40 5.10 -16.27
N LEU A 248 6.52 4.38 -16.29
CA LEU A 248 7.71 4.68 -15.48
C LEU A 248 8.48 5.91 -15.96
N ILE A 249 8.52 6.18 -17.27
CA ILE A 249 9.14 7.41 -17.82
C ILE A 249 8.27 8.65 -17.57
N GLY A 250 6.96 8.46 -17.47
CA GLY A 250 6.02 9.58 -17.33
C GLY A 250 5.92 10.44 -18.59
N PRO A 251 5.51 11.72 -18.49
CA PRO A 251 5.16 12.56 -19.64
C PRO A 251 6.33 13.02 -20.53
N ASN A 252 7.55 12.49 -20.32
CA ASN A 252 8.75 12.82 -21.09
C ASN A 252 8.80 12.18 -22.49
N LEU A 253 7.71 11.54 -22.94
CA LEU A 253 7.60 11.08 -24.32
C LEU A 253 7.76 12.29 -25.28
N HIS A 254 8.34 12.09 -26.47
CA HIS A 254 8.59 13.18 -27.40
C HIS A 254 7.41 13.45 -28.35
N ASP A 255 6.46 12.50 -28.47
CA ASP A 255 5.29 12.59 -29.35
C ASP A 255 3.99 12.78 -28.55
N GLU A 256 3.23 13.83 -28.86
CA GLU A 256 1.96 14.16 -28.21
C GLU A 256 0.84 13.17 -28.55
N ALA A 257 0.90 12.51 -29.71
CA ALA A 257 -0.09 11.50 -30.11
C ALA A 257 0.09 10.20 -29.31
N ASP A 258 1.34 9.72 -29.22
CA ASP A 258 1.68 8.52 -28.42
C ASP A 258 1.42 8.76 -26.93
N LYS A 259 1.68 9.98 -26.42
CA LYS A 259 1.29 10.38 -25.06
C LYS A 259 -0.20 10.21 -24.81
N ALA A 260 -1.05 10.73 -25.71
CA ALA A 260 -2.48 10.74 -25.51
C ALA A 260 -3.06 9.32 -25.46
N GLU A 261 -2.64 8.44 -26.37
CA GLU A 261 -3.13 7.06 -26.43
C GLU A 261 -2.65 6.22 -25.24
N ILE A 262 -1.37 6.32 -24.88
CA ILE A 262 -0.78 5.55 -23.79
C ILE A 262 -1.36 6.01 -22.44
N LEU A 263 -1.48 7.33 -22.23
CA LEU A 263 -2.02 7.88 -20.98
C LEU A 263 -3.51 7.60 -20.82
N GLN A 264 -4.31 7.50 -21.88
CA GLN A 264 -5.72 7.13 -21.76
C GLN A 264 -5.93 5.66 -21.37
N HIS A 265 -4.92 4.81 -21.54
CA HIS A 265 -5.01 3.38 -21.29
C HIS A 265 -4.14 2.87 -20.15
N ASP A 266 -3.45 3.77 -19.46
CA ASP A 266 -2.63 3.47 -18.31
C ASP A 266 -3.51 3.01 -17.12
N ASN A 267 -3.37 1.73 -16.80
CA ASN A 267 -4.06 1.07 -15.71
C ASN A 267 -3.22 1.00 -14.43
N LEU A 268 -2.04 1.62 -14.39
CA LEU A 268 -1.13 1.56 -13.27
C LEU A 268 -1.23 2.81 -12.38
N VAL A 269 -0.83 2.63 -11.13
CA VAL A 269 -0.74 3.69 -10.11
C VAL A 269 0.56 3.46 -9.34
N SER A 270 1.46 4.44 -9.39
CA SER A 270 2.70 4.43 -8.60
C SER A 270 2.48 4.71 -7.13
N TRP A 271 3.27 3.99 -6.33
CA TRP A 271 3.47 4.08 -4.91
C TRP A 271 4.97 4.00 -4.61
N SER A 272 5.41 4.53 -3.48
CA SER A 272 6.80 4.46 -3.02
C SER A 272 6.84 3.78 -1.65
N SER A 273 7.81 2.90 -1.41
CA SER A 273 8.11 2.40 -0.06
C SER A 273 8.89 3.40 0.79
N SER A 274 9.41 4.47 0.19
CA SER A 274 10.23 5.48 0.86
C SER A 274 9.41 6.71 1.24
N LEU A 275 9.13 6.88 2.55
CA LEU A 275 8.54 8.12 3.05
C LEU A 275 9.49 9.31 2.84
N LEU A 276 10.81 9.10 2.96
CA LEU A 276 11.84 10.10 2.65
C LEU A 276 11.67 10.66 1.24
N TYR A 277 11.55 9.78 0.24
CA TYR A 277 11.30 10.17 -1.14
C TYR A 277 9.93 10.84 -1.31
N ALA A 278 8.88 10.31 -0.68
CA ALA A 278 7.54 10.88 -0.78
C ALA A 278 7.47 12.31 -0.22
N ILE A 279 8.11 12.58 0.92
CA ILE A 279 8.22 13.94 1.50
C ILE A 279 8.98 14.85 0.54
N GLN A 280 10.13 14.42 0.04
CA GLN A 280 10.92 15.25 -0.86
C GLN A 280 10.21 15.52 -2.18
N TYR A 281 9.49 14.55 -2.71
CA TYR A 281 8.69 14.71 -3.91
C TYR A 281 7.51 15.66 -3.68
N ALA A 282 6.91 15.64 -2.48
CA ALA A 282 5.90 16.62 -2.08
C ALA A 282 6.47 18.03 -2.00
N ASN A 283 7.67 18.22 -1.42
CA ASN A 283 8.39 19.50 -1.42
C ASN A 283 8.60 20.05 -2.84
N VAL A 284 9.12 19.24 -3.76
CA VAL A 284 9.36 19.65 -5.15
C VAL A 284 8.05 20.01 -5.86
N ARG A 285 6.96 19.27 -5.61
CA ARG A 285 5.64 19.59 -6.15
C ARG A 285 5.09 20.90 -5.60
N PHE A 286 5.15 21.09 -4.30
CA PHE A 286 4.72 22.31 -3.62
C PHE A 286 5.46 23.53 -4.19
N CYS A 287 6.78 23.45 -4.36
CA CYS A 287 7.58 24.52 -4.97
C CYS A 287 7.19 24.83 -6.42
N LYS A 288 6.68 23.85 -7.18
CA LYS A 288 6.24 24.02 -8.58
C LYS A 288 4.80 24.52 -8.72
N SER A 289 3.90 24.10 -7.84
CA SER A 289 2.46 24.41 -7.94
C SER A 289 2.04 25.58 -7.06
N GLY A 290 2.70 25.79 -5.91
CA GLY A 290 2.24 26.67 -4.84
C GLY A 290 1.01 26.14 -4.07
N GLU A 291 0.51 24.95 -4.43
CA GLU A 291 -0.64 24.31 -3.81
C GLU A 291 -0.18 23.28 -2.77
N ASP A 292 -0.98 23.09 -1.70
CA ASP A 292 -0.68 22.08 -0.70
C ASP A 292 -0.74 20.67 -1.33
N VAL A 293 0.21 19.83 -0.94
CA VAL A 293 0.42 18.51 -1.52
C VAL A 293 0.07 17.44 -0.51
N ALA A 294 -0.75 16.48 -0.91
CA ALA A 294 -1.15 15.36 -0.07
C ALA A 294 -0.19 14.17 -0.20
N ILE A 295 -0.02 13.45 0.90
CA ILE A 295 0.65 12.15 0.97
C ILE A 295 -0.37 11.15 1.53
N CYS A 296 -0.74 10.17 0.73
CA CYS A 296 -1.54 9.03 1.17
C CYS A 296 -0.61 7.87 1.51
N ALA A 297 -0.70 7.38 2.74
CA ALA A 297 0.00 6.19 3.20
C ALA A 297 -0.99 5.04 3.37
N VAL A 298 -0.62 3.84 2.92
CA VAL A 298 -1.43 2.62 3.06
C VAL A 298 -0.67 1.57 3.86
N ASP A 299 -1.38 0.80 4.68
CA ASP A 299 -0.83 -0.42 5.30
C ASP A 299 -1.11 -1.60 4.37
N THR A 300 -0.08 -2.10 3.68
CA THR A 300 -0.18 -3.17 2.69
C THR A 300 -0.66 -4.50 3.27
N THR A 301 -0.58 -4.69 4.59
CA THR A 301 -1.11 -5.88 5.27
C THR A 301 -2.64 -5.90 5.30
N GLN A 302 -3.28 -4.74 5.09
CA GLN A 302 -4.73 -4.58 5.00
C GLN A 302 -5.24 -4.74 3.56
N PHE A 303 -4.38 -5.17 2.62
CA PHE A 303 -4.73 -5.40 1.23
C PHE A 303 -4.47 -6.87 0.84
N PRO A 304 -5.22 -7.39 -0.14
CA PRO A 304 -4.95 -8.71 -0.70
C PRO A 304 -3.52 -8.85 -1.22
N LYS A 305 -2.93 -10.04 -1.05
CA LYS A 305 -1.65 -10.36 -1.68
C LYS A 305 -1.75 -10.23 -3.20
N GLY A 306 -0.72 -9.65 -3.80
CA GLY A 306 -0.72 -9.31 -5.24
C GLY A 306 -1.48 -8.01 -5.56
N GLN A 307 -1.92 -7.21 -4.58
CA GLN A 307 -2.46 -5.88 -4.85
C GLN A 307 -1.39 -4.89 -5.33
N PHE A 308 -0.18 -5.03 -4.81
CA PHE A 308 0.99 -4.24 -5.14
C PHE A 308 2.08 -5.16 -5.66
N VAL A 309 2.83 -4.69 -6.65
CA VAL A 309 4.04 -5.35 -7.16
C VAL A 309 5.13 -4.31 -7.32
N ARG A 310 6.38 -4.71 -7.16
CA ARG A 310 7.50 -3.83 -7.39
C ARG A 310 7.73 -3.57 -8.87
N ASP A 311 8.11 -2.34 -9.24
CA ASP A 311 8.42 -2.00 -10.63
C ASP A 311 9.55 -2.86 -11.21
N LYS A 312 10.63 -3.08 -10.44
CA LYS A 312 11.79 -3.91 -10.82
C LYS A 312 11.40 -5.36 -11.10
N ASP A 313 10.51 -5.94 -10.31
CA ASP A 313 10.02 -7.30 -10.52
C ASP A 313 9.26 -7.39 -11.86
N LEU A 314 8.46 -6.37 -12.21
CA LEU A 314 7.79 -6.32 -13.51
C LEU A 314 8.76 -6.10 -14.67
N LEU A 315 9.75 -5.21 -14.51
CA LEU A 315 10.79 -4.97 -15.52
C LEU A 315 11.58 -6.26 -15.82
N GLU A 316 11.97 -7.01 -14.78
CA GLU A 316 12.63 -8.30 -14.93
C GLU A 316 11.72 -9.30 -15.64
N TYR A 317 10.45 -9.39 -15.24
CA TYR A 317 9.45 -10.26 -15.87
C TYR A 317 9.29 -10.00 -17.36
N PHE A 318 9.30 -8.72 -17.78
CA PHE A 318 9.17 -8.33 -19.19
C PHE A 318 10.50 -8.24 -19.96
N SER A 319 11.65 -8.35 -19.29
CA SER A 319 12.98 -8.22 -19.91
C SER A 319 13.31 -9.29 -20.97
N HIS A 320 12.59 -10.41 -20.93
CA HIS A 320 12.74 -11.50 -21.90
C HIS A 320 11.86 -11.33 -23.16
N GLY A 321 11.12 -10.22 -23.26
CA GLY A 321 10.33 -9.87 -24.44
C GLY A 321 11.16 -9.24 -25.57
N ASN A 322 10.53 -9.02 -26.72
CA ASN A 322 11.11 -8.25 -27.83
C ASN A 322 11.07 -6.75 -27.51
N LEU A 323 11.98 -6.27 -26.68
CA LEU A 323 12.09 -4.86 -26.32
C LEU A 323 12.81 -4.06 -27.42
N THR A 324 12.45 -2.79 -27.58
CA THR A 324 13.28 -1.86 -28.34
C THR A 324 14.61 -1.62 -27.63
N PRO A 325 15.68 -1.21 -28.33
CA PRO A 325 16.95 -0.89 -27.68
C PRO A 325 16.84 0.18 -26.58
N GLU A 326 15.90 1.13 -26.73
CA GLU A 326 15.62 2.17 -25.73
C GLU A 326 14.94 1.60 -24.48
N GLU A 327 13.93 0.75 -24.65
CA GLU A 327 13.23 0.07 -23.56
C GLU A 327 14.18 -0.84 -22.76
N ASP A 328 15.05 -1.58 -23.46
CA ASP A 328 16.07 -2.44 -22.85
C ASP A 328 17.12 -1.61 -22.09
N ALA A 329 17.60 -0.51 -22.68
CA ALA A 329 18.55 0.40 -22.03
C ALA A 329 17.95 1.03 -20.75
N PHE A 330 16.70 1.51 -20.82
CA PHE A 330 15.99 2.05 -19.65
C PHE A 330 15.82 1.00 -18.56
N SER A 331 15.38 -0.21 -18.93
CA SER A 331 15.18 -1.31 -17.98
C SER A 331 16.49 -1.67 -17.28
N LYS A 332 17.59 -1.80 -18.03
CA LYS A 332 18.93 -2.06 -17.48
C LYS A 332 19.41 -0.94 -16.58
N LEU A 333 19.20 0.33 -16.96
CA LEU A 333 19.54 1.47 -16.11
C LEU A 333 18.80 1.38 -14.77
N ARG A 334 17.48 1.20 -14.82
CA ARG A 334 16.63 1.17 -13.61
C ARG A 334 16.87 -0.04 -12.71
N LEU A 335 17.23 -1.18 -13.30
CA LEU A 335 17.64 -2.37 -12.54
C LEU A 335 19.02 -2.21 -11.90
N SER A 336 19.96 -1.52 -12.56
CA SER A 336 21.35 -1.37 -12.11
C SER A 336 21.61 -0.22 -11.13
N THR A 337 20.81 0.84 -11.15
CA THR A 337 21.04 2.00 -10.28
C THR A 337 20.44 1.76 -8.88
N VAL A 338 21.31 1.41 -7.93
CA VAL A 338 20.97 1.46 -6.49
C VAL A 338 20.70 2.90 -6.05
N ARG A 339 21.35 3.87 -6.71
CA ARG A 339 21.23 5.29 -6.41
C ARG A 339 19.84 5.83 -6.71
N ASP A 340 19.13 5.41 -7.76
CA ASP A 340 17.83 6.00 -8.10
C ASP A 340 16.64 5.20 -7.53
N ASN A 341 16.87 4.48 -6.44
CA ASN A 341 15.84 3.65 -5.83
C ASN A 341 14.83 4.50 -5.04
N ASN A 342 13.75 4.90 -5.71
CA ASN A 342 12.59 5.52 -5.10
C ASN A 342 11.68 4.48 -4.39
N GLY A 343 12.02 3.19 -4.43
CA GLY A 343 11.21 2.12 -3.85
C GLY A 343 9.85 1.97 -4.52
N GLU A 344 9.79 2.06 -5.85
CA GLU A 344 8.52 2.11 -6.57
C GLU A 344 7.76 0.77 -6.60
N TYR A 345 6.49 0.84 -6.23
CA TYR A 345 5.50 -0.22 -6.32
C TYR A 345 4.33 0.26 -7.17
N LEU A 346 3.68 -0.68 -7.84
CA LEU A 346 2.57 -0.44 -8.75
C LEU A 346 1.33 -1.18 -8.25
N SER A 347 0.19 -0.51 -8.30
CA SER A 347 -1.14 -1.10 -8.19
C SER A 347 -1.90 -0.94 -9.52
N GLN A 348 -2.99 -1.69 -9.71
CA GLN A 348 -3.76 -1.68 -10.96
C GLN A 348 -5.22 -1.26 -10.78
N GLY A 349 -5.70 -0.43 -11.71
CA GLY A 349 -7.09 0.01 -11.79
C GLY A 349 -7.46 0.91 -10.62
N MET A 350 -8.45 0.48 -9.84
CA MET A 350 -8.97 1.20 -8.69
C MET A 350 -8.62 0.45 -7.39
N LEU A 351 -8.20 1.21 -6.40
CA LEU A 351 -7.93 0.78 -5.04
C LEU A 351 -8.86 1.53 -4.08
N GLN A 352 -9.66 0.79 -3.31
CA GLN A 352 -10.38 1.37 -2.17
C GLN A 352 -9.45 1.45 -0.97
N VAL A 353 -9.17 2.67 -0.52
CA VAL A 353 -8.23 2.95 0.55
C VAL A 353 -8.92 3.40 1.85
N GLU A 354 -10.23 3.65 1.83
CA GLU A 354 -11.02 4.03 3.01
C GLU A 354 -10.82 3.01 4.15
N GLY A 355 -10.54 3.52 5.35
CA GLY A 355 -10.30 2.71 6.55
C GLY A 355 -8.99 1.92 6.56
N ARG A 356 -8.17 2.01 5.50
CA ARG A 356 -6.89 1.28 5.34
C ARG A 356 -5.72 2.18 4.96
N SER A 357 -5.96 3.48 4.95
CA SER A 357 -5.00 4.51 4.64
C SER A 357 -5.12 5.68 5.60
N CYS A 358 -4.07 6.49 5.66
CA CYS A 358 -4.16 7.85 6.13
C CYS A 358 -3.75 8.80 4.99
N THR A 359 -4.37 9.97 4.93
CA THR A 359 -3.94 11.05 4.05
C THR A 359 -3.62 12.25 4.91
N LEU A 360 -2.42 12.79 4.70
CA LEU A 360 -1.90 13.98 5.37
C LEU A 360 -1.40 14.96 4.32
N SER A 361 -1.31 16.25 4.67
CA SER A 361 -0.69 17.24 3.79
C SER A 361 0.75 17.53 4.21
N LEU A 362 1.55 18.03 3.26
CA LEU A 362 2.90 18.49 3.52
C LEU A 362 2.92 19.58 4.59
N LYS A 363 1.93 20.47 4.57
CA LYS A 363 1.73 21.48 5.61
C LYS A 363 1.50 20.85 7.00
N ALA A 364 0.69 19.80 7.10
CA ALA A 364 0.45 19.12 8.37
C ALA A 364 1.74 18.47 8.93
N LEU A 365 2.58 17.89 8.07
CA LEU A 365 3.89 17.36 8.49
C LEU A 365 4.81 18.44 9.03
N LYS A 366 4.87 19.59 8.34
CA LYS A 366 5.59 20.78 8.83
C LYS A 366 5.12 21.16 10.22
N GLU A 367 3.80 21.34 10.39
CA GLU A 367 3.20 21.80 11.64
C GLU A 367 3.39 20.80 12.79
N ALA A 368 3.52 19.52 12.48
CA ALA A 368 3.83 18.47 13.46
C ALA A 368 5.32 18.40 13.85
N GLY A 369 6.19 19.21 13.26
CA GLY A 369 7.60 19.31 13.62
C GLY A 369 8.56 18.52 12.72
N LEU A 370 8.16 18.18 11.49
CA LEU A 370 9.05 17.46 10.57
C LEU A 370 10.35 18.22 10.28
N TRP A 371 10.30 19.54 10.14
CA TRP A 371 11.51 20.35 9.89
C TRP A 371 12.34 20.60 11.14
N ASP A 372 11.75 20.51 12.33
CA ASP A 372 12.51 20.52 13.57
C ASP A 372 13.30 19.22 13.73
N LEU A 373 12.70 18.09 13.33
CA LEU A 373 13.34 16.78 13.34
C LEU A 373 14.39 16.64 12.22
N TYR A 374 14.09 17.15 11.03
CA TYR A 374 14.91 17.06 9.83
C TYR A 374 14.95 18.41 9.07
N PRO A 375 15.81 19.36 9.50
CA PRO A 375 15.91 20.69 8.90
C PRO A 375 16.26 20.69 7.41
N GLU A 376 16.88 19.62 6.91
CA GLU A 376 17.27 19.48 5.50
C GLU A 376 16.07 19.38 4.53
N PHE A 377 14.85 19.25 5.05
CA PHE A 377 13.62 19.36 4.27
C PHE A 377 13.02 20.77 4.25
N ASP A 378 13.53 21.72 5.03
CA ASP A 378 12.91 23.05 5.16
C ASP A 378 13.17 23.91 3.91
N ILE A 379 12.18 23.90 3.03
CA ILE A 379 12.18 24.67 1.79
C ILE A 379 12.09 26.18 2.01
N ASN A 380 11.72 26.68 3.20
CA ASN A 380 11.54 28.12 3.44
C ASN A 380 12.85 28.83 3.77
N VAL A 381 13.82 28.10 4.32
CA VAL A 381 15.16 28.63 4.62
C VAL A 381 16.16 28.36 3.50
N ALA A 382 15.84 27.43 2.60
CA ALA A 382 16.63 27.16 1.40
C ALA A 382 16.46 28.26 0.34
N THR A 383 17.53 28.60 -0.39
CA THR A 383 17.41 29.52 -1.53
C THR A 383 16.62 28.93 -2.68
N LEU A 384 16.28 29.77 -3.65
CA LEU A 384 15.43 29.40 -4.78
C LEU A 384 16.04 28.33 -5.70
N ASP A 385 17.37 28.27 -5.82
CA ASP A 385 18.11 27.29 -6.63
C ASP A 385 18.55 26.04 -5.85
N ALA A 386 18.30 26.00 -4.54
CA ALA A 386 18.64 24.85 -3.71
C ALA A 386 18.00 23.54 -4.23
N PRO A 387 18.75 22.43 -4.30
CA PRO A 387 18.25 21.17 -4.85
C PRO A 387 16.99 20.62 -4.16
N VAL A 388 16.80 20.93 -2.87
CA VAL A 388 15.59 20.57 -2.10
C VAL A 388 14.29 21.09 -2.74
N ARG A 389 14.36 22.15 -3.57
CA ARG A 389 13.19 22.76 -4.21
C ARG A 389 12.87 22.20 -5.59
N SER A 390 13.84 21.57 -6.27
CA SER A 390 13.71 21.23 -7.70
C SER A 390 14.19 19.84 -8.09
N GLU A 391 15.12 19.22 -7.33
CA GLU A 391 15.82 18.00 -7.70
C GLU A 391 15.54 16.84 -6.73
N CYS A 392 14.37 16.20 -6.87
CA CYS A 392 13.90 15.17 -5.93
C CYS A 392 14.91 14.02 -5.75
N GLU A 393 15.26 13.33 -6.84
CA GLU A 393 16.12 12.14 -6.78
C GLU A 393 17.54 12.47 -6.31
N LYS A 394 18.13 13.56 -6.82
CA LYS A 394 19.48 13.98 -6.44
C LYS A 394 19.54 14.36 -4.96
N TRP A 395 18.54 15.10 -4.46
CA TRP A 395 18.49 15.49 -3.05
C TRP A 395 18.31 14.28 -2.13
N VAL A 396 17.37 13.37 -2.43
CA VAL A 396 17.19 12.14 -1.64
C VAL A 396 18.48 11.33 -1.58
N ASN A 397 19.23 11.25 -2.68
CA ASN A 397 20.49 10.53 -2.73
C ASN A 397 21.60 11.18 -1.90
N LEU A 398 21.66 12.51 -1.89
CA LEU A 398 22.53 13.26 -0.99
C LEU A 398 22.16 12.97 0.47
N LEU A 399 20.88 13.06 0.84
CA LEU A 399 20.40 12.77 2.19
C LEU A 399 20.75 11.34 2.62
N ARG A 400 20.51 10.33 1.77
CA ARG A 400 20.87 8.94 2.06
C ARG A 400 22.37 8.74 2.30
N GLY A 401 23.20 9.49 1.58
CA GLY A 401 24.65 9.53 1.80
C GLY A 401 25.03 10.15 3.14
N PHE A 402 24.55 11.36 3.42
CA PHE A 402 24.85 12.10 4.64
C PHE A 402 24.30 11.40 5.89
N TRP A 403 23.07 10.93 5.83
CA TRP A 403 22.39 10.20 6.90
C TRP A 403 22.79 8.71 6.94
N GLY A 404 23.77 8.33 6.11
CA GLY A 404 24.47 7.04 6.13
C GLY A 404 25.32 6.82 7.37
N ALA A 405 25.96 7.89 7.85
CA ALA A 405 26.80 7.85 9.04
C ALA A 405 25.98 7.60 10.31
N GLN A 406 26.52 6.77 11.20
CA GLN A 406 25.93 6.51 12.50
C GLN A 406 25.74 7.81 13.29
N SER A 407 24.55 7.98 13.83
CA SER A 407 24.13 9.18 14.55
C SER A 407 23.33 8.79 15.78
N ALA A 408 23.77 9.28 16.95
CA ALA A 408 23.05 9.06 18.18
C ALA A 408 21.64 9.69 18.16
N THR A 409 20.75 9.12 18.98
CA THR A 409 19.38 9.58 19.12
C THR A 409 19.26 10.43 20.38
N THR A 410 18.45 11.49 20.36
CA THR A 410 18.12 12.30 21.55
C THR A 410 16.67 12.02 21.93
N LYS A 411 16.29 12.34 23.17
CA LYS A 411 14.87 12.24 23.59
C LYS A 411 13.97 13.13 22.75
N GLU A 412 14.46 14.33 22.43
CA GLU A 412 13.75 15.27 21.57
C GLU A 412 13.47 14.70 20.18
N HIS A 413 14.41 13.97 19.56
CA HIS A 413 14.14 13.28 18.28
C HIS A 413 12.99 12.27 18.40
N ILE A 414 12.95 11.51 19.51
CA ILE A 414 11.89 10.51 19.75
C ILE A 414 10.55 11.20 19.98
N GLU A 415 10.54 12.30 20.75
CA GLU A 415 9.35 13.08 21.03
C GLU A 415 8.77 13.75 19.78
N LEU A 416 9.61 14.36 18.94
CA LEU A 416 9.20 14.93 17.66
C LEU A 416 8.66 13.86 16.71
N ALA A 417 9.38 12.74 16.55
CA ALA A 417 8.94 11.65 15.68
C ALA A 417 7.59 11.06 16.15
N ARG A 418 7.41 10.92 17.46
CA ARG A 418 6.14 10.48 18.06
C ARG A 418 5.01 11.47 17.83
N ASN A 419 5.28 12.77 18.00
CA ASN A 419 4.30 13.82 17.73
C ASN A 419 3.83 13.82 16.27
N ILE A 420 4.75 13.62 15.31
CA ILE A 420 4.42 13.46 13.90
C ILE A 420 3.58 12.20 13.68
N ALA A 421 3.96 11.07 14.29
CA ALA A 421 3.23 9.82 14.19
C ALA A 421 1.78 9.96 14.66
N THR A 422 1.54 10.53 15.85
CA THR A 422 0.19 10.71 16.39
C THR A 422 -0.62 11.75 15.64
N SER A 423 0.01 12.84 15.19
CA SER A 423 -0.71 13.96 14.56
C SER A 423 -1.02 13.71 13.08
N CYS A 424 -0.20 12.92 12.38
CA CYS A 424 -0.32 12.75 10.93
C CYS A 424 -0.65 11.31 10.50
N PHE A 425 -0.46 10.30 11.36
CA PHE A 425 -0.62 8.88 11.01
C PHE A 425 -1.51 8.13 12.02
N ASP A 426 -2.48 8.81 12.63
CA ASP A 426 -3.39 8.29 13.68
C ASP A 426 -3.95 6.86 13.44
N PRO A 427 -4.35 6.44 12.22
CA PRO A 427 -4.83 5.08 11.99
C PRO A 427 -3.77 3.97 12.15
N PHE A 428 -2.50 4.33 12.22
CA PHE A 428 -1.37 3.39 12.26
C PHE A 428 -0.75 3.32 13.66
N SER A 429 0.08 2.30 13.87
CA SER A 429 0.81 2.15 15.13
C SER A 429 1.78 3.32 15.32
N GLU A 430 1.54 4.12 16.36
CA GLU A 430 2.40 5.24 16.76
C GLU A 430 3.87 4.82 16.82
N THR A 431 4.16 3.71 17.52
CA THR A 431 5.52 3.20 17.69
C THR A 431 6.16 2.85 16.34
N ASP A 432 5.39 2.22 15.45
CA ASP A 432 5.90 1.75 14.16
C ASP A 432 6.22 2.93 13.22
N ILE A 433 5.35 3.94 13.18
CA ILE A 433 5.59 5.17 12.41
C ILE A 433 6.72 6.00 13.02
N THR A 434 6.83 6.05 14.35
CA THR A 434 7.96 6.70 15.04
C THR A 434 9.29 6.06 14.61
N LEU A 435 9.37 4.72 14.59
CA LEU A 435 10.54 4.00 14.10
C LEU A 435 10.81 4.28 12.62
N LEU A 436 9.76 4.36 11.80
CA LEU A 436 9.87 4.64 10.37
C LEU A 436 10.48 6.03 10.11
N LEU A 437 10.06 7.05 10.87
CA LEU A 437 10.62 8.40 10.78
C LEU A 437 12.08 8.41 11.25
N LEU A 438 12.37 7.81 12.40
CA LEU A 438 13.74 7.76 12.95
C LEU A 438 14.73 7.02 12.06
N ALA A 439 14.26 6.08 11.24
CA ALA A 439 15.04 5.27 10.31
C ALA A 439 15.65 6.05 9.13
N PHE A 440 15.26 7.32 8.93
CA PHE A 440 15.90 8.17 7.91
C PHE A 440 17.40 8.31 8.16
N HIS A 441 17.82 8.35 9.42
CA HIS A 441 19.23 8.27 9.82
C HIS A 441 19.61 6.86 10.23
N ASN A 442 20.89 6.54 10.02
CA ASN A 442 21.51 5.40 10.67
C ASN A 442 21.69 5.70 12.17
N ARG A 443 20.86 5.10 13.03
CA ARG A 443 20.85 5.39 14.48
C ARG A 443 21.67 4.38 15.27
N ASP A 444 22.34 4.86 16.32
CA ASP A 444 23.05 3.99 17.27
C ASP A 444 22.07 3.20 18.15
N LEU A 445 22.23 1.88 18.21
CA LEU A 445 21.38 0.97 18.98
C LEU A 445 22.11 0.44 20.21
N VAL A 446 21.38 0.26 21.32
CA VAL A 446 21.94 -0.27 22.59
C VAL A 446 22.44 -1.71 22.43
N ARG A 447 21.84 -2.47 21.50
CA ARG A 447 22.20 -3.85 21.20
C ARG A 447 22.39 -4.01 19.70
N GLU A 448 23.57 -4.46 19.29
CA GLU A 448 23.80 -4.86 17.90
C GLU A 448 22.96 -6.10 17.59
N GLY A 449 21.97 -5.93 16.71
CA GLY A 449 21.24 -7.02 16.11
C GLY A 449 21.91 -7.45 14.80
N SER A 450 21.74 -8.72 14.43
CA SER A 450 21.95 -9.13 13.03
C SER A 450 21.04 -8.28 12.15
N THR A 451 21.64 -7.49 11.25
CA THR A 451 20.96 -6.69 10.24
C THR A 451 20.33 -7.64 9.23
N SER A 452 19.02 -7.60 9.05
CA SER A 452 18.39 -8.25 7.90
C SER A 452 18.32 -7.22 6.80
N PHE A 453 19.41 -7.15 6.03
CA PHE A 453 19.49 -6.26 4.88
C PHE A 453 18.44 -6.67 3.84
N MET A 454 17.53 -5.76 3.49
CA MET A 454 16.67 -5.89 2.31
C MET A 454 17.43 -5.25 1.15
N PRO A 455 18.19 -6.02 0.34
CA PRO A 455 19.19 -5.47 -0.55
C PRO A 455 18.64 -4.58 -1.64
N ASP A 456 17.37 -4.77 -1.95
CA ASP A 456 16.72 -4.07 -3.03
C ASP A 456 15.87 -2.90 -2.51
N GLU A 457 15.57 -2.74 -1.23
CA GLU A 457 14.75 -1.60 -0.76
C GLU A 457 15.59 -0.32 -0.54
N PRO A 458 14.95 0.86 -0.55
CA PRO A 458 15.60 2.07 -0.08
C PRO A 458 16.20 1.88 1.32
N ILE A 459 17.37 2.48 1.57
CA ILE A 459 18.16 2.19 2.77
C ILE A 459 17.40 2.49 4.08
N GLU A 460 16.59 3.55 4.08
CA GLU A 460 15.72 3.93 5.20
C GLU A 460 14.62 2.89 5.49
N VAL A 461 14.15 2.15 4.48
CA VAL A 461 13.17 1.07 4.65
C VAL A 461 13.84 -0.15 5.30
N SER A 462 15.06 -0.48 4.87
CA SER A 462 15.87 -1.53 5.51
C SER A 462 16.16 -1.21 6.98
N ARG A 463 16.53 0.04 7.28
CA ARG A 463 16.74 0.50 8.65
C ARG A 463 15.48 0.41 9.50
N TRP A 464 14.34 0.84 8.97
CA TRP A 464 13.05 0.73 9.68
C TRP A 464 12.73 -0.73 10.02
N TRP A 465 12.99 -1.65 9.08
CA TRP A 465 12.79 -3.08 9.32
C TRP A 465 13.71 -3.62 10.43
N ASP A 466 14.99 -3.24 10.42
CA ASP A 466 15.95 -3.61 11.47
C ASP A 466 15.56 -3.05 12.84
N LEU A 467 15.09 -1.80 12.89
CA LEU A 467 14.55 -1.17 14.11
C LEU A 467 13.33 -1.93 14.62
N THR A 468 12.40 -2.30 13.73
CA THR A 468 11.19 -3.05 14.09
C THR A 468 11.51 -4.44 14.61
N CYS A 469 12.48 -5.13 14.00
CA CYS A 469 12.96 -6.43 14.46
C CYS A 469 13.65 -6.33 15.82
N SER A 470 14.39 -5.25 16.06
CA SER A 470 15.06 -4.99 17.34
C SER A 470 14.05 -4.64 18.43
N MET A 471 13.04 -3.84 18.11
CA MET A 471 11.94 -3.51 19.02
C MET A 471 11.17 -4.76 19.47
N LYS A 472 10.92 -5.71 18.56
CA LYS A 472 10.28 -7.00 18.91
C LYS A 472 11.11 -7.88 19.85
N LYS A 473 12.42 -7.65 19.97
CA LYS A 473 13.32 -8.37 20.90
C LYS A 473 13.38 -7.72 22.28
N LEU A 474 12.96 -6.45 22.40
CA LEU A 474 12.78 -5.81 23.70
C LEU A 474 11.57 -6.43 24.42
N ARG A 475 11.55 -6.35 25.75
CA ARG A 475 10.37 -6.80 26.49
C ARG A 475 9.23 -5.85 26.15
N ALA A 476 8.01 -6.35 26.07
CA ALA A 476 6.84 -5.54 25.69
C ALA A 476 6.60 -4.30 26.58
N ALA A 477 7.18 -4.25 27.77
CA ALA A 477 7.10 -3.12 28.70
C ALA A 477 8.31 -2.15 28.62
N ASP A 478 9.31 -2.44 27.80
CA ASP A 478 10.49 -1.58 27.68
C ASP A 478 10.12 -0.33 26.86
N PRO A 479 10.44 0.89 27.37
CA PRO A 479 10.28 2.12 26.62
C PRO A 479 11.03 2.11 25.28
N LEU A 480 10.50 2.81 24.28
CA LEU A 480 11.15 2.99 22.98
C LEU A 480 12.58 3.55 23.10
N ASP A 481 12.80 4.44 24.07
CA ASP A 481 14.09 5.01 24.45
C ASP A 481 15.18 3.95 24.69
N ASN A 482 14.82 2.77 25.19
CA ASN A 482 15.77 1.69 25.49
C ASN A 482 16.34 1.02 24.23
N LEU A 483 15.78 1.33 23.06
CA LEU A 483 16.29 0.83 21.79
C LEU A 483 17.58 1.57 21.35
N PHE A 484 17.70 2.85 21.68
CA PHE A 484 18.72 3.75 21.14
C PHE A 484 19.81 4.11 22.16
N VAL A 485 21.03 4.33 21.68
CA VAL A 485 22.06 5.01 22.48
C VAL A 485 21.70 6.48 22.56
N LEU A 486 21.24 6.92 23.74
CA LEU A 486 20.82 8.29 23.97
C LEU A 486 22.01 9.21 24.24
N LYS A 487 22.08 10.33 23.52
CA LYS A 487 22.96 11.45 23.91
C LYS A 487 22.40 12.15 25.14
N PRO A 488 23.23 12.52 26.13
CA PRO A 488 22.81 13.43 27.20
C PRO A 488 22.30 14.73 26.58
N ASN A 489 21.23 15.30 27.14
CA ASN A 489 20.82 16.65 26.77
C ASN A 489 21.90 17.61 27.26
N ASP A 490 22.71 18.16 26.35
CA ASP A 490 23.61 19.26 26.69
C ASP A 490 22.77 20.51 26.97
N VAL A 491 22.37 20.66 28.23
CA VAL A 491 21.91 21.94 28.78
C VAL A 491 23.16 22.78 29.07
N THR A 492 23.90 23.17 28.04
CA THR A 492 24.78 24.36 28.05
C THR A 492 25.41 24.61 26.68
N SER A 493 25.35 25.89 26.29
CA SER A 493 26.08 26.58 25.23
C SER A 493 25.43 26.58 23.83
N GLY A 494 24.85 27.74 23.52
CA GLY A 494 24.78 28.23 22.14
C GLY A 494 26.18 28.43 21.59
N ALA A 495 26.74 27.34 21.08
CA ALA A 495 27.80 27.37 20.09
C ALA A 495 27.17 26.85 18.80
N GLU A 496 27.09 27.75 17.81
CA GLU A 496 26.79 27.44 16.43
C GLU A 496 27.48 26.13 16.03
N ARG A 497 26.71 25.13 15.58
CA ARG A 497 27.32 24.04 14.81
C ARG A 497 27.89 24.69 13.54
N PRO A 498 29.19 24.58 13.26
CA PRO A 498 29.71 25.04 11.99
C PRO A 498 29.10 24.15 10.91
N VAL A 499 28.31 24.75 10.02
CA VAL A 499 28.16 24.26 8.66
C VAL A 499 29.58 24.07 8.13
N PRO A 500 29.95 22.90 7.55
CA PRO A 500 31.28 22.70 7.03
C PRO A 500 31.61 23.79 5.99
N GLN A 501 32.49 24.71 6.38
CA GLN A 501 33.23 25.56 5.47
C GLN A 501 34.23 24.66 4.74
N ASP A 502 33.77 23.98 3.69
CA ASP A 502 34.54 23.64 2.49
C ASP A 502 33.72 22.65 1.64
N GLU A 503 32.73 23.18 0.93
CA GLU A 503 32.84 23.40 -0.51
C GLU A 503 31.57 24.13 -0.97
N ARG A 504 31.78 25.15 -1.79
CA ARG A 504 30.72 25.96 -2.41
C ARG A 504 29.83 25.05 -3.26
N ILE A 505 28.73 24.57 -2.69
CA ILE A 505 27.50 24.35 -3.44
C ILE A 505 26.55 25.42 -2.95
N LEU A 506 26.29 26.35 -3.85
CA LEU A 506 25.52 27.57 -3.68
C LEU A 506 24.30 27.31 -2.81
N LEU A 507 24.37 27.96 -1.64
CA LEU A 507 23.28 28.06 -0.69
C LEU A 507 22.16 28.82 -1.31
#